data_AF-A0A1Z4IIR2-F1
#
_entry.id   AF-A0A1Z4IIR2-F1
#
_cell.length_a   1.000
_cell.length_b   1.000
_cell.length_c   1.000
_cell.angle_alpha   90.00
_cell.angle_beta   90.00
_cell.angle_gamma   90.00
#
_symmetry.space_group_name_H-M   'P 1'
#
loop_
_entity.id
_entity.type
_entity.pdbx_description
1 polymer ?
#
loop_
_entity_poly.entity_id
_entity_poly.type
_entity_poly.pdbx_seq_one_letter_code
_entity_poly.pdbx_strand_id
1 'polypeptide(L)' 'MSEGEVNLLDLVSVTQYLLSQIAKHPDLLKLEYYPDLTIGDAETALSYLKDEVENEQQLSAASKAD' A
#
# COMPACT_ATOMS: atom_id res chain seq x y z
N MET A 1 22.10 5.23 7.74
CA MET A 1 21.17 4.98 6.62
C MET A 1 21.65 5.82 5.46
N SER A 2 22.05 5.19 4.36
CA SER A 2 22.42 5.89 3.13
C SER A 2 21.17 6.51 2.51
N GLU A 3 21.25 7.78 2.12
CA GLU A 3 20.19 8.42 1.32
C GLU A 3 19.91 7.58 0.07
N GLY A 4 18.68 7.07 -0.06
CA GLY A 4 18.21 6.44 -1.30
C GLY A 4 17.61 5.04 -1.21
N GLU A 5 17.64 4.35 -0.06
CA GLU A 5 16.99 3.03 0.05
C GLU A 5 15.51 3.20 0.45
N VAL A 6 14.62 3.15 -0.55
CA VAL A 6 13.17 3.16 -0.34
C VAL A 6 12.75 1.77 0.10
N ASN A 7 12.28 1.64 1.35
CA ASN A 7 11.69 0.40 1.84
C ASN A 7 10.32 0.19 1.18
N LEU A 8 10.08 -0.99 0.61
CA LEU A 8 8.83 -1.33 -0.05
C LEU A 8 7.62 -1.23 0.91
N LEU A 9 7.77 -1.61 2.18
CA LEU A 9 6.70 -1.46 3.18
C LEU A 9 6.38 0.01 3.49
N ASP A 10 7.40 0.87 3.51
CA ASP A 10 7.19 2.30 3.68
C ASP A 10 6.42 2.88 2.49
N LEU A 11 6.79 2.46 1.26
CA LEU A 11 6.09 2.88 0.05
C LEU A 11 4.63 2.42 0.05
N VAL A 12 4.35 1.17 0.41
CA VAL A 12 3.00 0.63 0.53
C VAL A 12 2.20 1.42 1.57
N SER A 13 2.79 1.67 2.74
CA SER A 13 2.14 2.40 3.83
C SER A 13 1.83 3.86 3.46
N VAL A 14 2.77 4.56 2.83
CA VAL A 14 2.56 5.94 2.34
C VAL A 14 1.48 5.96 1.26
N THR A 15 1.46 4.99 0.36
CA THR A 15 0.45 4.91 -0.70
C THR A 15 -0.95 4.67 -0.11
N GLN A 16 -1.10 3.74 0.84
CA GLN A 16 -2.36 3.52 1.57
C GLN A 16 -2.82 4.81 2.27
N TYR A 17 -1.91 5.53 2.93
CA TYR A 17 -2.23 6.80 3.56
C TYR A 17 -2.75 7.81 2.54
N LEU A 18 -2.06 8.00 1.41
CA LEU A 18 -2.47 8.94 0.36
C LEU A 18 -3.82 8.59 -0.24
N LEU A 19 -4.08 7.32 -0.54
CA LEU A 19 -5.40 6.86 -1.02
C LEU A 19 -6.51 7.18 -0.01
N SER A 20 -6.26 7.02 1.29
CA SER A 20 -7.24 7.38 2.33
C SER A 20 -7.54 8.88 2.37
N GLN A 21 -6.59 9.74 1.97
CA GLN A 21 -6.80 11.18 1.87
C GLN A 21 -7.59 11.52 0.60
N ILE A 22 -7.26 10.88 -0.52
CA ILE A 22 -7.97 11.04 -1.80
C ILE A 22 -9.43 10.60 -1.66
N ALA A 23 -9.69 9.47 -1.00
CA ALA A 23 -11.04 8.95 -0.74
C ALA A 23 -11.94 9.95 0.03
N LYS A 24 -11.33 10.79 0.87
CA LYS A 24 -12.03 11.81 1.67
C LYS A 24 -12.14 13.15 0.96
N HIS A 25 -11.53 13.31 -0.22
CA HIS A 25 -11.45 14.58 -0.90
C HIS A 25 -12.82 14.97 -1.49
N PRO A 26 -13.34 16.19 -1.21
CA PRO A 26 -14.68 16.58 -1.63
C PRO A 26 -14.84 16.58 -3.15
N ASP A 27 -13.78 16.84 -3.92
CA ASP A 27 -13.86 16.84 -5.39
C ASP A 27 -14.07 15.45 -5.95
N LEU A 28 -13.50 14.41 -5.32
CA LEU A 28 -13.77 13.03 -5.70
C LEU A 28 -15.22 12.66 -5.40
N LEU A 29 -15.74 13.06 -4.24
CA LEU A 29 -17.13 12.76 -3.84
C LEU A 29 -18.18 13.49 -4.69
N LYS A 30 -17.80 14.62 -5.30
CA LYS A 30 -18.67 15.41 -6.19
C LYS A 30 -18.56 14.97 -7.65
N LEU A 31 -17.58 14.15 -8.00
CA LEU A 31 -17.45 13.62 -9.35
C LEU A 31 -18.59 12.61 -9.59
N GLU A 32 -19.42 12.84 -10.60
CA GLU A 32 -20.29 11.80 -11.17
C GLU A 32 -19.43 10.86 -12.05
N TYR A 33 -18.46 10.21 -11.40
CA TYR A 33 -17.48 9.34 -12.05
C TYR A 33 -17.57 7.94 -11.46
N TYR A 34 -17.75 6.97 -12.34
CA TYR A 34 -17.97 5.57 -12.00
C TYR A 34 -16.93 4.72 -12.73
N PRO A 35 -15.69 4.64 -12.22
CA PRO A 35 -14.66 3.82 -12.82
C PRO A 35 -14.92 2.34 -12.59
N ASP A 36 -14.38 1.49 -13.47
CA ASP A 36 -14.37 0.04 -13.29
C ASP A 36 -13.52 -0.41 -12.08
N LEU A 37 -12.55 0.43 -11.70
CA LEU A 37 -11.68 0.23 -10.53
C LEU A 37 -11.81 1.42 -9.58
N THR A 38 -12.16 1.12 -8.34
CA THR A 38 -12.38 2.08 -7.27
C THR A 38 -11.13 2.28 -6.41
N ILE A 39 -11.15 3.30 -5.54
CA ILE A 39 -10.11 3.43 -4.51
C ILE A 39 -10.11 2.22 -3.57
N GLY A 40 -11.27 1.63 -3.28
CA GLY A 40 -11.35 0.42 -2.46
C GLY A 40 -10.63 -0.77 -3.10
N ASP A 41 -10.65 -0.89 -4.43
CA ASP A 41 -9.90 -1.93 -5.14
C ASP A 41 -8.39 -1.71 -4.99
N ALA A 42 -7.93 -0.45 -5.09
CA ALA A 42 -6.53 -0.09 -4.87
C ALA A 42 -6.09 -0.36 -3.42
N GLU A 43 -6.92 0.00 -2.42
CA GLU A 43 -6.65 -0.30 -1.00
C GLU A 43 -6.57 -1.81 -0.73
N THR A 44 -7.44 -2.59 -1.37
CA THR A 44 -7.44 -4.06 -1.27
C THR A 44 -6.15 -4.64 -1.87
N ALA A 45 -5.78 -4.23 -3.08
CA ALA A 45 -4.56 -4.68 -3.73
C ALA A 45 -3.29 -4.34 -2.92
N LEU A 46 -3.24 -3.15 -2.32
CA LEU A 46 -2.12 -2.75 -1.45
C LEU A 46 -2.07 -3.57 -0.16
N SER A 47 -3.21 -3.98 0.38
CA SER A 47 -3.25 -4.83 1.57
C SER A 47 -2.67 -6.21 1.26
N TYR A 48 -3.04 -6.82 0.13
CA TYR A 48 -2.42 -8.08 -0.31
C TYR A 48 -0.92 -7.96 -0.56
N LEU A 49 -0.49 -6.85 -1.17
CA LEU A 49 0.94 -6.61 -1.39
C LEU A 49 1.68 -6.47 -0.05
N LYS A 50 1.09 -5.78 0.93
CA LYS A 50 1.67 -5.63 2.26
C LYS A 50 1.83 -6.98 2.95
N ASP A 51 0.77 -7.78 2.96
CA ASP A 51 0.74 -9.09 3.60
C ASP A 51 1.83 -10.02 3.01
N GLU A 52 1.99 -10.03 1.68
CA GLU A 52 3.01 -10.84 1.03
C GLU A 52 4.44 -10.38 1.38
N VAL A 53 4.70 -9.07 1.35
CA VAL A 53 6.03 -8.52 1.68
C VAL A 53 6.38 -8.80 3.14
N GLU A 54 5.43 -8.66 4.06
CA GLU A 54 5.64 -8.99 5.48
C GLU A 54 5.91 -10.49 5.66
N ASN A 55 5.19 -11.36 4.94
CA ASN A 55 5.42 -12.81 4.93
C ASN A 55 6.82 -13.19 4.41
N GLU A 56 7.25 -12.63 3.27
CA GLU A 56 8.59 -12.87 2.73
C GLU A 56 9.70 -12.42 3.69
N GLN A 57 9.52 -11.28 4.36
CA GLN A 57 10.47 -10.80 5.38
C GLN A 57 10.55 -11.75 6.57
N GLN A 58 9.44 -12.30 7.04
CA GLN A 58 9.42 -13.29 8.13
C GLN A 58 10.13 -14.59 7.73
N LEU A 59 9.86 -15.11 6.53
CA LEU A 59 10.50 -16.33 6.01
C LEU A 59 12.01 -16.15 5.83
N SER A 60 12.43 -14.99 5.32
CA SER A 60 13.86 -14.66 5.16
C SER A 60 14.58 -14.48 6.50
N ALA A 61 13.88 -14.01 7.54
CA ALA A 61 14.43 -13.92 8.88
C ALA A 61 14.57 -15.31 9.55
N ALA A 62 13.57 -16.18 9.38
CA ALA A 62 13.60 -17.55 9.92
C ALA A 62 14.73 -18.39 9.31
N SER A 63 14.93 -18.30 7.99
CA SER A 63 15.99 -19.02 7.27
C SER A 63 17.42 -18.55 7.57
N LYS A 64 17.60 -17.38 8.20
CA LYS A 64 18.90 -16.88 8.67
C LYS A 64 19.23 -17.28 10.11
N ALA A 65 18.28 -17.85 10.84
CA ALA A 65 18.42 -18.22 12.25
C ALA A 65 18.82 -19.69 12.47
N ASP A 66 18.80 -20.51 11.41
CA ASP A 66 19.29 -21.90 11.35
C ASP A 66 20.72 -21.97 10.78
#